data_AF-A0A6J3KDX4-F1
#
_entry.id   AF-A0A6J3KDX4-F1
#
_cell.length_a   1.000
_cell.length_b   1.000
_cell.length_c   1.000
_cell.angle_alpha   90.00
_cell.angle_beta   90.00
_cell.angle_gamma   90.00
#
_symmetry.space_group_name_H-M   'P 1'
#
loop_
_entity.id
_entity.type
_entity.pdbx_description
1 polymer ?
#
loop_
_entity_poly.entity_id
_entity_poly.type
_entity_poly.pdbx_seq_one_letter_code
_entity_poly.pdbx_strand_id
1 'polypeptide(L)'
;MRDNECTKIIGSNVILVPYKKKHVERYHEWMKSAELRYFTGSEMLTLEEEFQMQQRWHQDQDKCTFIILEKTVFTTSGNEIEAMIGDTNLFFNESDQPNTAEVEIMIANVTYRRKKRGWEAMILMLLYGISVLNVTKYIAKIKFDNEKSIKMFEKLGFHKKRPLLFNSMIYGSFYTGAEFAQQTYTNIEETNTLEIKKPLSLWIRNFNQKLGLLDENNSAQSRSYNWAQLKRYAIYGCFIAGPILHGWYKWLDIFYKGQTIKIVLTKLLVDQFILTPPLITLFFISMSLMEGKSNPLDECKAKFLQTFKTSCMYWLPVQFLNFLLVPSALRVSFVSIAAFCWVNILCYLKSIPISECNNNQIKY
;
A
#
# COMPACT_ATOMS: atom_id res chain seq x y z
N MET A 1 -9.43 23.84 14.78
CA MET A 1 -9.14 23.31 16.13
C MET A 1 -9.09 24.46 17.12
N ARG A 2 -9.83 24.37 18.23
CA ARG A 2 -9.81 25.41 19.28
C ARG A 2 -8.54 25.39 20.13
N ASP A 3 -7.83 24.26 20.16
CA ASP A 3 -6.67 24.06 21.04
C ASP A 3 -5.53 25.04 20.80
N ASN A 4 -5.40 25.57 19.56
CA ASN A 4 -4.41 26.58 19.25
C ASN A 4 -4.93 28.03 19.29
N GLU A 5 -6.20 28.31 19.60
CA GLU A 5 -6.84 29.63 19.45
C GLU A 5 -6.14 30.77 20.22
N CYS A 6 -5.50 30.44 21.34
CA CYS A 6 -4.73 31.37 22.18
C CYS A 6 -3.22 31.12 22.14
N THR A 7 -2.75 30.27 21.23
CA THR A 7 -1.34 29.87 21.15
C THR A 7 -0.56 30.77 20.19
N LYS A 8 0.57 31.30 20.64
CA LYS A 8 1.55 32.01 19.82
C LYS A 8 2.91 31.36 19.99
N ILE A 9 3.49 30.88 18.90
CA ILE A 9 4.81 30.22 18.93
C ILE A 9 5.83 31.17 18.31
N ILE A 10 6.87 31.50 19.08
CA ILE A 10 7.87 32.49 18.67
C ILE A 10 9.16 31.75 18.30
N GLY A 11 9.52 31.81 17.02
CA GLY A 11 10.80 31.36 16.51
C GLY A 11 11.89 32.44 16.55
N SER A 12 13.01 32.11 15.92
CA SER A 12 14.10 33.04 15.65
C SER A 12 13.70 34.10 14.61
N ASN A 13 13.12 33.69 13.47
CA ASN A 13 12.74 34.57 12.37
C ASN A 13 11.25 34.59 12.07
N VAL A 14 10.51 33.57 12.49
CA VAL A 14 9.07 33.48 12.23
C VAL A 14 8.28 33.46 13.53
N ILE A 15 7.00 33.84 13.44
CA ILE A 15 6.03 33.67 14.52
C ILE A 15 4.85 32.89 13.94
N LEU A 16 4.38 31.87 14.66
CA LEU A 16 3.15 31.17 14.33
C LEU A 16 2.00 31.74 15.16
N VAL A 17 0.93 32.17 14.49
CA VAL A 17 -0.30 32.67 15.13
C VAL A 17 -1.53 31.92 14.59
N PRO A 18 -2.62 31.82 15.36
CA PRO A 18 -3.78 31.04 14.94
C PRO A 18 -4.46 31.68 13.73
N TYR A 19 -5.00 30.87 12.83
CA TYR A 19 -5.73 31.40 11.67
C TYR A 19 -7.09 31.97 12.09
N LYS A 20 -7.26 33.29 11.92
CA LYS A 20 -8.44 34.06 12.35
C LYS A 20 -9.12 34.73 11.17
N LYS A 21 -10.38 35.11 11.35
CA LYS A 21 -11.21 35.83 10.34
C LYS A 21 -10.48 37.01 9.68
N LYS A 22 -9.69 37.78 10.43
CA LYS A 22 -8.94 38.93 9.90
C LYS A 22 -7.90 38.55 8.83
N HIS A 23 -7.39 37.31 8.83
CA HIS A 23 -6.38 36.84 7.87
C HIS A 23 -6.98 36.45 6.51
N VAL A 24 -8.30 36.23 6.44
CA VAL A 24 -8.99 35.60 5.30
C VAL A 24 -8.83 36.38 4.00
N GLU A 25 -9.00 37.71 4.03
CA GLU A 25 -8.88 38.52 2.81
C GLU A 25 -7.49 38.41 2.17
N ARG A 26 -6.44 38.52 2.99
CA ARG A 26 -5.06 38.39 2.53
C ARG A 26 -4.75 36.97 2.05
N TYR A 27 -5.29 35.96 2.72
CA TYR A 27 -5.17 34.56 2.33
C TYR A 27 -5.86 34.29 0.97
N HIS A 28 -7.07 34.83 0.77
CA HIS A 28 -7.81 34.74 -0.47
C HIS A 28 -7.03 35.36 -1.65
N GLU A 29 -6.35 36.49 -1.45
CA GLU A 29 -5.46 37.05 -2.47
C GLU A 29 -4.32 36.10 -2.87
N TRP A 30 -3.76 35.34 -1.93
CA TRP A 30 -2.76 34.31 -2.26
C TRP A 30 -3.37 33.17 -3.07
N MET A 31 -4.58 32.73 -2.71
CA MET A 31 -5.28 31.64 -3.39
C MET A 31 -5.71 31.99 -4.82
N LYS A 32 -5.64 33.26 -5.25
CA LYS A 32 -5.77 33.63 -6.68
C LYS A 32 -4.61 33.13 -7.53
N SER A 33 -3.43 32.87 -6.95
CA SER A 33 -2.28 32.32 -7.68
C SER A 33 -2.49 30.85 -8.05
N ALA A 34 -2.44 30.56 -9.36
CA ALA A 34 -2.52 29.19 -9.86
C ALA A 34 -1.32 28.32 -9.42
N GLU A 35 -0.13 28.91 -9.29
CA GLU A 35 1.06 28.21 -8.78
C GLU A 35 0.84 27.73 -7.35
N LEU A 36 0.30 28.60 -6.48
CA LEU A 36 0.04 28.25 -5.08
C LEU A 36 -1.00 27.14 -4.98
N ARG A 37 -2.15 27.30 -5.66
CA ARG A 37 -3.20 26.29 -5.69
C ARG A 37 -2.71 24.93 -6.19
N TYR A 38 -1.84 24.92 -7.21
CA TYR A 38 -1.28 23.67 -7.73
C TYR A 38 -0.45 22.92 -6.67
N PHE A 39 0.39 23.65 -5.93
CA PHE A 39 1.28 23.04 -4.92
C PHE A 39 0.59 22.73 -3.59
N THR A 40 -0.46 23.47 -3.21
CA THR A 40 -1.28 23.17 -2.03
C THR A 40 -2.40 22.17 -2.33
N GLY A 41 -2.74 21.97 -3.61
CA GLY A 41 -3.88 21.14 -4.01
C GLY A 41 -5.23 21.80 -3.68
N SER A 42 -5.27 23.12 -3.50
CA SER A 42 -6.48 23.88 -3.16
C SER A 42 -7.32 24.21 -4.40
N GLU A 43 -8.63 24.22 -4.22
CA GLU A 43 -9.58 24.72 -5.22
C GLU A 43 -9.69 26.25 -5.15
N MET A 44 -10.19 26.86 -6.22
CA MET A 44 -10.50 28.29 -6.19
C MET A 44 -11.85 28.49 -5.51
N LEU A 45 -11.85 29.25 -4.42
CA LEU A 45 -13.05 29.61 -3.68
C LEU A 45 -13.35 31.10 -3.83
N THR A 46 -14.62 31.46 -3.71
CA THR A 46 -15.06 32.84 -3.51
C THR A 46 -14.65 33.33 -2.12
N LEU A 47 -14.59 34.64 -1.93
CA LEU A 47 -14.22 35.23 -0.63
C LEU A 47 -15.18 34.80 0.50
N GLU A 48 -16.48 34.68 0.19
CA GLU A 48 -17.49 34.22 1.15
C GLU A 48 -17.26 32.75 1.54
N GLU A 49 -16.94 31.89 0.58
CA GLU A 49 -16.60 30.49 0.84
C GLU A 49 -15.32 30.35 1.68
N GLU A 50 -14.32 31.21 1.48
CA GLU A 50 -13.12 31.27 2.32
C GLU A 50 -13.44 31.63 3.78
N PHE A 51 -14.35 32.60 4.00
CA PHE A 51 -14.82 32.94 5.35
C PHE A 51 -15.55 31.76 6.00
N GLN A 52 -16.40 31.07 5.27
CA GLN A 52 -17.11 29.88 5.77
C GLN A 52 -16.14 28.74 6.06
N MET A 53 -15.15 28.52 5.20
CA MET A 53 -14.11 27.50 5.36
C MET A 53 -13.25 27.79 6.59
N GLN A 54 -12.84 29.05 6.81
CA GLN A 54 -12.08 29.45 8.00
C GLN A 54 -12.87 29.17 9.28
N GLN A 55 -14.17 29.48 9.32
CA GLN A 55 -15.03 29.18 10.48
C GLN A 55 -15.12 27.67 10.75
N ARG A 56 -15.28 26.86 9.70
CA ARG A 56 -15.27 25.39 9.82
C ARG A 56 -13.95 24.91 10.37
N TRP A 57 -12.82 25.33 9.80
CA TRP A 57 -11.48 24.93 10.27
C TRP A 57 -11.19 25.36 11.70
N HIS A 58 -11.73 26.50 12.13
CA HIS A 58 -11.62 26.94 13.53
C HIS A 58 -12.28 25.95 14.48
N GLN A 59 -13.46 25.45 14.12
CA GLN A 59 -14.25 24.51 14.93
C GLN A 59 -13.81 23.05 14.78
N ASP A 60 -13.12 22.72 13.68
CA ASP A 60 -12.72 21.36 13.35
C ASP A 60 -11.67 20.80 14.33
N GLN A 61 -11.92 19.64 14.93
CA GLN A 61 -10.95 18.98 15.80
C GLN A 61 -9.85 18.29 15.00
N ASP A 62 -10.09 17.99 13.73
CA ASP A 62 -9.15 17.22 12.90
C ASP A 62 -8.21 18.12 12.09
N LYS A 63 -8.26 19.44 12.32
CA LYS A 63 -7.41 20.41 11.61
C LYS A 63 -6.86 21.50 12.52
N CYS A 64 -5.53 21.60 12.59
CA CYS A 64 -4.81 22.68 13.26
C CYS A 64 -4.09 23.55 12.23
N THR A 65 -4.36 24.87 12.24
CA THR A 65 -3.76 25.81 11.28
C THR A 65 -3.10 26.97 12.02
N PHE A 66 -1.86 27.27 11.62
CA PHE A 66 -1.16 28.50 11.99
C PHE A 66 -0.81 29.33 10.75
N ILE A 67 -0.97 30.64 10.86
CA ILE A 67 -0.38 31.61 9.96
C ILE A 67 1.06 31.88 10.37
N ILE A 68 1.95 31.93 9.38
CA ILE A 68 3.37 32.22 9.53
C ILE A 68 3.57 33.71 9.31
N LEU A 69 4.12 34.39 10.31
CA LEU A 69 4.50 35.80 10.26
C LEU A 69 6.02 35.94 10.13
N GLU A 70 6.50 36.93 9.37
CA GLU A 70 7.88 37.39 9.45
C GLU A 70 8.07 38.22 10.73
N LYS A 71 8.92 37.74 11.64
CA LYS A 71 9.09 38.32 12.98
C LYS A 71 9.54 39.77 12.95
N THR A 72 10.47 40.13 12.06
CA THR A 72 10.99 41.50 11.97
C THR A 72 9.91 42.49 11.55
N VAL A 73 9.11 42.14 10.52
CA VAL A 73 7.97 42.96 10.07
C VAL A 73 6.95 43.10 11.19
N PHE A 74 6.58 42.00 11.85
CA PHE A 74 5.62 42.05 12.96
C PHE A 74 6.11 42.89 14.14
N THR A 75 7.40 42.82 14.48
CA THR A 75 7.98 43.59 15.60
C THR A 75 7.96 45.09 15.28
N THR A 76 8.16 45.47 14.02
CA THR A 76 8.16 46.88 13.60
C THR A 76 6.76 47.46 13.46
N SER A 77 5.83 46.74 12.81
CA SER A 77 4.51 47.29 12.49
C SER A 77 3.41 46.92 13.50
N GLY A 78 3.60 45.86 14.28
CA GLY A 78 2.57 45.29 15.15
C GLY A 78 1.39 44.65 14.40
N ASN A 79 1.45 44.57 13.07
CA ASN A 79 0.33 44.15 12.24
C ASN A 79 0.54 42.72 11.67
N GLU A 80 -0.30 41.78 12.08
CA GLU A 80 -0.25 40.39 11.60
C GLU A 80 -0.54 40.28 10.08
N ILE A 81 -1.41 41.12 9.52
CA ILE A 81 -1.77 41.08 8.10
C ILE A 81 -0.63 41.53 7.21
N GLU A 82 0.16 42.50 7.67
CA GLU A 82 1.34 42.95 6.96
C GLU A 82 2.47 41.93 7.07
N ALA A 83 2.62 41.35 8.26
CA ALA A 83 3.68 40.39 8.55
C ALA A 83 3.42 38.98 8.03
N MET A 84 2.19 38.60 7.66
CA MET A 84 1.89 37.24 7.21
C MET A 84 2.55 36.92 5.86
N ILE A 85 3.24 35.77 5.82
CA ILE A 85 4.02 35.31 4.67
C ILE A 85 3.61 33.93 4.17
N GLY A 86 2.79 33.20 4.92
CA GLY A 86 2.32 31.87 4.59
C GLY A 86 1.55 31.22 5.75
N ASP A 87 1.38 29.90 5.70
CA ASP A 87 0.68 29.11 6.71
C ASP A 87 1.26 27.69 6.80
N THR A 88 0.91 26.99 7.87
CA THR A 88 1.20 25.57 8.07
C THR A 88 0.03 24.89 8.76
N ASN A 89 -0.22 23.64 8.37
CA ASN A 89 -1.38 22.86 8.80
C ASN A 89 -0.97 21.48 9.31
N LEU A 90 -1.72 20.98 10.28
CA LEU A 90 -1.78 19.57 10.66
C LEU A 90 -3.21 19.08 10.42
N PHE A 91 -3.34 17.96 9.70
CA PHE A 91 -4.61 17.27 9.47
C PHE A 91 -4.59 15.88 10.11
N PHE A 92 -5.67 15.51 10.78
CA PHE A 92 -5.85 14.25 11.50
C PHE A 92 -6.90 13.39 10.80
N ASN A 93 -6.57 12.97 9.57
CA ASN A 93 -7.54 12.36 8.65
C ASN A 93 -7.76 10.84 8.87
N GLU A 94 -6.92 10.16 9.66
CA GLU A 94 -6.97 8.71 9.85
C GLU A 94 -7.57 8.35 11.22
N SER A 95 -8.85 7.95 11.24
CA SER A 95 -9.54 7.57 12.49
C SER A 95 -8.92 6.36 13.19
N ASP A 96 -8.27 5.50 12.43
CA ASP A 96 -7.54 4.32 12.90
C ASP A 96 -6.09 4.61 13.34
N GLN A 97 -5.57 5.83 13.11
CA GLN A 97 -4.25 6.27 13.58
C GLN A 97 -4.33 7.68 14.21
N PRO A 98 -4.95 7.84 15.39
CA PRO A 98 -5.27 9.14 15.97
C PRO A 98 -4.03 10.02 16.23
N ASN A 99 -2.85 9.41 16.46
CA ASN A 99 -1.59 10.14 16.71
C ASN A 99 -0.77 10.37 15.44
N THR A 100 -1.36 10.21 14.25
CA THR A 100 -0.71 10.49 12.97
C THR A 100 -1.27 11.77 12.36
N ALA A 101 -0.39 12.72 12.05
CA ALA A 101 -0.79 13.98 11.43
C ALA A 101 -0.17 14.16 10.04
N GLU A 102 -0.99 14.58 9.09
CA GLU A 102 -0.53 15.05 7.79
C GLU A 102 -0.10 16.52 7.90
N VAL A 103 1.14 16.81 7.53
CA VAL A 103 1.75 18.14 7.59
C VAL A 103 1.68 18.84 6.24
N GLU A 104 1.27 20.11 6.25
CA GLU A 104 1.29 20.99 5.09
C GLU A 104 1.95 22.33 5.43
N ILE A 105 2.62 22.92 4.45
CA ILE A 105 3.19 24.26 4.58
C ILE A 105 3.22 24.99 3.24
N MET A 106 2.87 26.27 3.30
CA MET A 106 2.99 27.20 2.19
C MET A 106 3.72 28.45 2.64
N ILE A 107 4.66 28.92 1.82
CA ILE A 107 5.21 30.29 1.90
C ILE A 107 4.69 31.04 0.67
N ALA A 108 3.58 31.73 0.85
CA ALA A 108 2.88 32.43 -0.20
C ALA A 108 3.73 33.58 -0.76
N ASN A 109 4.35 34.37 0.13
CA ASN A 109 5.16 35.51 -0.28
C ASN A 109 6.54 35.08 -0.82
N VAL A 110 6.75 35.30 -2.11
CA VAL A 110 7.96 34.89 -2.85
C VAL A 110 9.25 35.49 -2.28
N THR A 111 9.19 36.71 -1.73
CA THR A 111 10.34 37.44 -1.17
C THR A 111 10.94 36.76 0.07
N TYR A 112 10.15 35.91 0.73
CA TYR A 112 10.55 35.17 1.93
C TYR A 112 10.85 33.68 1.66
N ARG A 113 10.67 33.23 0.42
CA ARG A 113 11.12 31.90 0.00
C ARG A 113 12.66 31.83 0.02
N ARG A 114 13.20 30.62 0.18
CA ARG A 114 14.67 30.34 0.24
C ARG A 114 15.42 31.00 1.40
N LYS A 115 14.75 31.72 2.31
CA LYS A 115 15.32 32.29 3.55
C LYS A 115 15.13 31.41 4.79
N LYS A 116 14.94 30.10 4.59
CA LYS A 116 14.63 29.09 5.63
C LYS A 116 13.38 29.39 6.50
N ARG A 117 12.50 30.31 6.10
CA ARG A 117 11.25 30.60 6.84
C ARG A 117 10.33 29.40 6.94
N GLY A 118 10.12 28.70 5.81
CA GLY A 118 9.32 27.47 5.80
C GLY A 118 9.95 26.34 6.63
N TRP A 119 11.27 26.20 6.58
CA TRP A 119 11.99 25.22 7.39
C TRP A 119 11.77 25.45 8.89
N GLU A 120 11.96 26.68 9.35
CA GLU A 120 11.78 27.05 10.76
C GLU A 120 10.32 26.90 11.20
N ALA A 121 9.38 27.39 10.40
CA ALA A 121 7.94 27.26 10.68
C ALA A 121 7.51 25.80 10.79
N MET A 122 8.02 24.92 9.91
CA MET A 122 7.73 23.49 9.96
C MET A 122 8.29 22.84 11.23
N ILE A 123 9.52 23.16 11.64
CA ILE A 123 10.07 22.65 12.91
C ILE A 123 9.19 23.05 14.10
N LEU A 124 8.76 24.32 14.16
CA LEU A 124 7.88 24.80 15.23
C LEU A 124 6.52 24.07 15.22
N MET A 125 5.96 23.82 14.04
CA MET A 125 4.70 23.07 13.89
C MET A 125 4.84 21.61 14.34
N LEU A 126 5.93 20.95 13.96
CA LEU A 126 6.24 19.58 14.38
C LEU A 126 6.44 19.51 15.90
N LEU A 127 7.19 20.44 16.48
CA LEU A 127 7.38 20.49 17.94
C LEU A 127 6.05 20.69 18.68
N TYR A 128 5.21 21.60 18.19
CA TYR A 128 3.86 21.82 18.76
C TYR A 128 3.00 20.56 18.68
N GLY A 129 2.99 19.88 17.53
CA GLY A 129 2.23 18.64 17.38
C GLY A 129 2.71 17.54 18.34
N ILE A 130 4.01 17.43 18.59
CA ILE A 130 4.57 16.47 19.57
C ILE A 130 4.16 16.85 21.00
N SER A 131 4.40 18.11 21.39
CA SER A 131 4.29 18.52 22.80
C SER A 131 2.85 18.80 23.25
N VAL A 132 1.97 19.22 22.35
CA VAL A 132 0.61 19.66 22.67
C VAL A 132 -0.44 18.71 22.10
N LEU A 133 -0.27 18.21 20.88
CA LEU A 133 -1.26 17.38 20.19
C LEU A 133 -0.96 15.87 20.25
N ASN A 134 0.09 15.46 20.98
CA ASN A 134 0.52 14.06 21.13
C ASN A 134 0.75 13.31 19.81
N VAL A 135 1.23 14.03 18.78
CA VAL A 135 1.55 13.44 17.49
C VAL A 135 2.82 12.60 17.60
N THR A 136 2.74 11.36 17.15
CA THR A 136 3.86 10.40 17.16
C THR A 136 4.41 10.13 15.76
N LYS A 137 3.63 10.43 14.72
CA LYS A 137 3.97 10.15 13.33
C LYS A 137 3.49 11.26 12.43
N TYR A 138 4.37 11.69 11.52
CA TYR A 138 4.09 12.74 10.55
C TYR A 138 4.16 12.21 9.12
N ILE A 139 3.24 12.69 8.28
CA ILE A 139 3.18 12.36 6.86
C ILE A 139 3.12 13.66 6.05
N ALA A 140 3.99 13.81 5.06
CA ALA A 140 3.92 14.92 4.11
C ALA A 140 3.53 14.39 2.73
N LYS A 141 2.43 14.88 2.15
CA LYS A 141 2.05 14.58 0.77
C LYS A 141 2.51 15.70 -0.14
N ILE A 142 3.46 15.39 -1.02
CA ILE A 142 4.14 16.38 -1.86
C ILE A 142 4.03 15.95 -3.32
N LYS A 143 3.69 16.89 -4.22
CA LYS A 143 3.71 16.66 -5.67
C LYS A 143 5.12 16.27 -6.12
N PHE A 144 5.20 15.38 -7.12
CA PHE A 144 6.47 14.77 -7.54
C PHE A 144 7.47 15.78 -8.11
N ASP A 145 6.98 16.86 -8.71
CA ASP A 145 7.73 17.94 -9.35
C ASP A 145 8.08 19.08 -8.37
N ASN A 146 7.57 19.05 -7.14
CA ASN A 146 7.92 20.02 -6.11
C ASN A 146 9.24 19.66 -5.40
N GLU A 147 10.35 19.73 -6.15
CA GLU A 147 11.69 19.43 -5.62
C GLU A 147 12.06 20.27 -4.40
N LYS A 148 11.55 21.51 -4.31
CA LYS A 148 11.87 22.45 -3.23
C LYS A 148 11.35 21.90 -1.89
N SER A 149 10.07 21.51 -1.84
CA SER A 149 9.47 20.91 -0.64
C SER A 149 10.07 19.53 -0.36
N ILE A 150 10.30 18.71 -1.39
CA ILE A 150 10.93 17.39 -1.22
C ILE A 150 12.29 17.49 -0.52
N LYS A 151 13.20 18.33 -1.02
CA LYS A 151 14.54 18.53 -0.43
C LYS A 151 14.47 19.10 0.99
N MET A 152 13.44 19.89 1.29
CA MET A 152 13.20 20.42 2.63
C MET A 152 12.79 19.30 3.60
N PHE A 153 11.78 18.51 3.25
CA PHE A 153 11.30 17.42 4.10
C PHE A 153 12.35 16.30 4.27
N GLU A 154 13.10 15.96 3.22
CA GLU A 154 14.22 14.99 3.33
C GLU A 154 15.26 15.45 4.37
N LYS A 155 15.61 16.74 4.37
CA LYS A 155 16.52 17.31 5.36
C LYS A 155 15.94 17.33 6.78
N LEU A 156 14.61 17.44 6.92
CA LEU A 156 13.91 17.30 8.21
C LEU A 156 13.83 15.84 8.70
N GLY A 157 14.39 14.89 7.96
CA GLY A 157 14.40 13.47 8.31
C GLY A 157 13.20 12.68 7.79
N PHE A 158 12.38 13.24 6.89
CA PHE A 158 11.31 12.49 6.24
C PHE A 158 11.89 11.55 5.18
N HIS A 159 11.40 10.32 5.15
CA HIS A 159 11.77 9.34 4.14
C HIS A 159 10.65 9.16 3.11
N LYS A 160 11.02 9.16 1.83
CA LYS A 160 10.07 8.91 0.73
C LYS A 160 9.51 7.48 0.82
N LYS A 161 8.23 7.36 1.13
CA LYS A 161 7.51 6.09 0.97
C LYS A 161 7.14 5.92 -0.51
N ARG A 162 7.41 4.74 -1.09
CA ARG A 162 6.97 4.37 -2.44
C ARG A 162 6.00 3.19 -2.35
N PRO A 163 4.71 3.43 -2.03
CA PRO A 163 3.75 2.37 -1.72
C PRO A 163 3.57 1.38 -2.87
N LEU A 164 3.54 1.86 -4.12
CA LEU A 164 3.43 0.99 -5.28
C LEU A 164 4.59 0.01 -5.39
N LEU A 165 5.84 0.49 -5.34
CA LEU A 165 7.02 -0.37 -5.44
C LEU A 165 7.09 -1.36 -4.28
N PHE A 166 6.78 -0.90 -3.07
CA PHE A 166 6.77 -1.76 -1.89
C PHE A 166 5.70 -2.86 -2.02
N ASN A 167 4.46 -2.49 -2.38
CA ASN A 167 3.39 -3.45 -2.59
C ASN A 167 3.75 -4.45 -3.70
N SER A 168 4.29 -3.97 -4.83
CA SER A 168 4.79 -4.83 -5.90
C SER A 168 5.82 -5.84 -5.44
N MET A 169 6.81 -5.43 -4.63
CA MET A 169 7.81 -6.35 -4.09
C MET A 169 7.19 -7.40 -3.16
N ILE A 170 6.23 -7.01 -2.32
CA ILE A 170 5.52 -7.93 -1.42
C ILE A 170 4.72 -8.96 -2.20
N TYR A 171 3.95 -8.55 -3.21
CA TYR A 171 3.22 -9.50 -4.04
C TYR A 171 4.19 -10.41 -4.80
N GLY A 172 5.28 -9.87 -5.34
CA GLY A 172 6.38 -10.64 -5.92
C GLY A 172 6.86 -11.76 -5.00
N SER A 173 7.17 -11.43 -3.74
CA SER A 173 7.69 -12.39 -2.76
C SER A 173 6.67 -13.47 -2.42
N PHE A 174 5.38 -13.15 -2.32
CA PHE A 174 4.31 -14.13 -2.10
C PHE A 174 4.24 -15.16 -3.23
N TYR A 175 4.20 -14.70 -4.48
CA TYR A 175 4.15 -15.61 -5.65
C TYR A 175 5.39 -16.48 -5.78
N THR A 176 6.59 -15.94 -5.60
CA THR A 176 7.82 -16.76 -5.61
C THR A 176 7.90 -17.72 -4.42
N GLY A 177 7.54 -17.27 -3.23
CA GLY A 177 7.63 -18.08 -2.01
C GLY A 177 6.67 -19.27 -2.06
N ALA A 178 5.45 -19.06 -2.54
CA ALA A 178 4.47 -20.12 -2.73
C ALA A 178 4.92 -21.17 -3.76
N GLU A 179 5.42 -20.73 -4.91
CA GLU A 179 5.93 -21.66 -5.93
C GLU A 179 7.15 -22.44 -5.42
N PHE A 180 8.05 -21.78 -4.67
CA PHE A 180 9.19 -22.46 -4.04
C PHE A 180 8.74 -23.51 -3.01
N ALA A 181 7.75 -23.19 -2.19
CA ALA A 181 7.15 -24.12 -1.24
C ALA A 181 6.51 -25.32 -1.96
N GLN A 182 5.77 -25.08 -3.04
CA GLN A 182 5.15 -26.11 -3.87
C GLN A 182 6.20 -27.06 -4.47
N GLN A 183 7.25 -26.54 -5.11
CA GLN A 183 8.33 -27.36 -5.67
C GLN A 183 9.05 -28.17 -4.59
N THR A 184 9.24 -27.59 -3.41
CA THR A 184 9.85 -28.28 -2.27
C THR A 184 8.96 -29.43 -1.79
N TYR A 185 7.65 -29.21 -1.68
CA TYR A 185 6.69 -30.25 -1.30
C TYR A 185 6.68 -31.41 -2.31
N THR A 186 6.59 -31.11 -3.62
CA THR A 186 6.63 -32.14 -4.66
C THR A 186 7.93 -32.95 -4.64
N ASN A 187 9.08 -32.29 -4.46
CA ASN A 187 10.38 -32.99 -4.36
C ASN A 187 10.46 -33.89 -3.10
N ILE A 188 9.84 -33.50 -1.99
CA ILE A 188 9.76 -34.31 -0.76
C ILE A 188 8.80 -35.49 -0.96
N GLU A 189 7.64 -35.28 -1.57
CA GLU A 189 6.66 -36.34 -1.84
C GLU A 189 7.21 -37.39 -2.82
N GLU A 190 7.94 -36.97 -3.86
CA GLU A 190 8.71 -37.86 -4.74
C GLU A 190 9.77 -38.64 -3.96
N THR A 191 10.44 -38.01 -2.99
CA THR A 191 11.42 -38.68 -2.12
C THR A 191 10.74 -39.74 -1.22
N ASN A 192 9.61 -39.41 -0.61
CA ASN A 192 8.86 -40.32 0.27
C ASN A 192 8.20 -41.48 -0.51
N THR A 193 7.66 -41.23 -1.70
CA THR A 193 7.11 -42.30 -2.56
C THR A 193 8.20 -43.22 -3.12
N LEU A 194 9.41 -42.69 -3.36
CA LEU A 194 10.59 -43.50 -3.67
C LEU A 194 11.05 -44.34 -2.47
N GLU A 195 10.91 -43.88 -1.23
CA GLU A 195 11.24 -44.65 -0.02
C GLU A 195 10.18 -45.71 0.31
N ILE A 196 8.88 -45.43 0.11
CA ILE A 196 7.78 -46.36 0.41
C ILE A 196 7.75 -47.58 -0.54
N LYS A 197 8.27 -47.46 -1.78
CA LYS A 197 8.43 -48.62 -2.70
C LYS A 197 9.70 -49.47 -2.45
N LYS A 198 10.52 -49.15 -1.46
CA LYS A 198 11.89 -49.68 -1.29
C LYS A 198 12.25 -50.41 0.02
N PRO A 199 11.38 -51.11 0.78
CA PRO A 199 11.90 -52.04 1.78
C PRO A 199 12.46 -53.32 1.12
N LEU A 200 11.64 -53.95 0.26
CA LEU A 200 11.96 -55.25 -0.34
C LEU A 200 12.91 -55.13 -1.55
N SER A 201 12.73 -54.10 -2.37
CA SER A 201 13.57 -53.88 -3.55
C SER A 201 14.98 -53.40 -3.21
N LEU A 202 15.18 -52.71 -2.08
CA LEU A 202 16.52 -52.31 -1.61
C LEU A 202 17.27 -53.49 -0.99
N TRP A 203 16.57 -54.41 -0.30
CA TRP A 203 17.15 -55.68 0.16
C TRP A 203 17.55 -56.58 -1.01
N ILE A 204 16.67 -56.77 -2.01
CA ILE A 204 16.97 -57.53 -3.23
C ILE A 204 18.13 -56.88 -4.01
N ARG A 205 18.16 -55.53 -4.08
CA ARG A 205 19.22 -54.79 -4.78
C ARG A 205 20.56 -54.87 -4.05
N ASN A 206 20.59 -54.75 -2.72
CA ASN A 206 21.80 -54.94 -1.91
C ASN A 206 22.29 -56.40 -1.97
N PHE A 207 21.37 -57.37 -2.01
CA PHE A 207 21.68 -58.78 -2.19
C PHE A 207 22.29 -59.05 -3.58
N ASN A 208 21.68 -58.53 -4.65
CA ASN A 208 22.17 -58.66 -6.02
C ASN A 208 23.49 -57.90 -6.27
N GLN A 209 23.69 -56.75 -5.62
CA GLN A 209 24.95 -55.99 -5.67
C GLN A 209 26.09 -56.75 -4.96
N LYS A 210 25.80 -57.43 -3.84
CA LYS A 210 26.78 -58.26 -3.12
C LYS A 210 27.16 -59.54 -3.88
N LEU A 211 26.28 -59.99 -4.79
CA LEU A 211 26.52 -61.12 -5.70
C LEU A 211 27.18 -60.70 -7.03
N GLY A 212 27.42 -59.41 -7.28
CA GLY A 212 28.03 -58.91 -8.50
C GLY A 212 27.17 -59.07 -9.77
N LEU A 213 25.84 -59.14 -9.61
CA LEU A 213 24.89 -59.44 -10.68
C LEU A 213 24.31 -58.22 -11.40
N LEU A 214 24.83 -57.01 -11.13
CA LEU A 214 24.31 -55.76 -11.69
C LEU A 214 25.43 -54.98 -12.38
N ASP A 215 25.26 -54.69 -13.67
CA ASP A 215 26.08 -53.72 -14.38
C ASP A 215 25.80 -52.31 -13.84
N GLU A 216 26.86 -51.60 -13.42
CA GLU A 216 26.76 -50.20 -13.01
C GLU A 216 26.52 -49.31 -14.23
N ASN A 217 25.25 -48.97 -14.52
CA ASN A 217 24.92 -47.80 -15.32
C ASN A 217 23.51 -47.27 -15.03
N ASN A 218 23.46 -46.01 -14.54
CA ASN A 218 22.34 -45.04 -14.51
C ASN A 218 21.11 -45.39 -13.61
N SER A 219 20.48 -44.49 -12.85
CA SER A 219 20.37 -43.02 -12.90
C SER A 219 19.98 -42.47 -11.52
N ALA A 220 20.79 -41.57 -10.95
CA ALA A 220 20.31 -40.63 -9.94
C ALA A 220 19.79 -39.41 -10.71
N GLN A 221 18.49 -39.38 -11.00
CA GLN A 221 17.86 -38.27 -11.70
C GLN A 221 17.98 -37.02 -10.82
N SER A 222 18.71 -36.03 -11.33
CA SER A 222 19.05 -34.77 -10.64
C SER A 222 17.82 -34.06 -10.09
N ARG A 223 17.79 -33.85 -8.76
CA ARG A 223 16.88 -32.92 -8.06
C ARG A 223 17.14 -31.49 -8.58
N SER A 224 16.38 -31.02 -9.56
CA SER A 224 16.53 -29.65 -10.07
C SER A 224 15.26 -28.83 -9.88
N TYR A 225 15.37 -27.74 -9.11
CA TYR A 225 14.31 -26.73 -9.01
C TYR A 225 14.04 -26.08 -10.37
N ASN A 226 12.76 -25.79 -10.65
CA ASN A 226 12.36 -25.10 -11.87
C ASN A 226 12.50 -23.58 -11.70
N TRP A 227 13.73 -23.10 -11.86
CA TRP A 227 14.07 -21.68 -11.77
C TRP A 227 13.34 -20.81 -12.80
N ALA A 228 13.06 -21.34 -13.99
CA ALA A 228 12.32 -20.63 -15.01
C ALA A 228 10.87 -20.37 -14.57
N GLN A 229 10.23 -21.35 -13.92
CA GLN A 229 8.90 -21.20 -13.33
C GLN A 229 8.91 -20.18 -12.20
N LEU A 230 9.86 -20.27 -11.27
CA LEU A 230 10.01 -19.31 -10.18
C LEU A 230 10.14 -17.86 -10.70
N LYS A 231 10.93 -17.66 -11.78
CA LYS A 231 11.07 -16.35 -12.44
C LYS A 231 9.75 -15.83 -13.02
N ARG A 232 8.93 -16.70 -13.63
CA ARG A 232 7.61 -16.31 -14.16
C ARG A 232 6.66 -15.83 -13.06
N TYR A 233 6.62 -16.53 -11.92
CA TYR A 233 5.85 -16.12 -10.76
C TYR A 233 6.35 -14.80 -10.15
N ALA A 234 7.66 -14.58 -10.11
CA ALA A 234 8.24 -13.30 -9.71
C ALA A 234 7.79 -12.14 -10.62
N ILE A 235 7.83 -12.36 -11.94
CA ILE A 235 7.42 -11.36 -12.93
C ILE A 235 5.94 -11.03 -12.77
N TYR A 236 5.09 -12.07 -12.67
CA TYR A 236 3.66 -11.89 -12.46
C TYR A 236 3.36 -11.11 -11.17
N GLY A 237 3.95 -11.53 -10.04
CA GLY A 237 3.72 -10.88 -8.75
C GLY A 237 4.18 -9.43 -8.70
N CYS A 238 5.40 -9.15 -9.17
CA CYS A 238 5.99 -7.81 -9.09
C CYS A 238 5.38 -6.81 -10.08
N PHE A 239 5.18 -7.22 -11.33
CA PHE A 239 4.90 -6.31 -12.44
C PHE A 239 3.47 -6.36 -12.95
N ILE A 240 2.71 -7.41 -12.63
CA ILE A 240 1.32 -7.56 -13.09
C ILE A 240 0.37 -7.45 -11.90
N ALA A 241 0.38 -8.42 -11.00
CA ALA A 241 -0.54 -8.47 -9.87
C ALA A 241 -0.33 -7.29 -8.92
N GLY A 242 0.92 -6.97 -8.56
CA GLY A 242 1.24 -5.91 -7.61
C GLY A 242 0.69 -4.52 -7.98
N PRO A 243 0.97 -4.00 -9.19
CA PRO A 243 0.43 -2.71 -9.63
C PRO A 243 -1.09 -2.70 -9.75
N ILE A 244 -1.69 -3.79 -10.25
CA ILE A 244 -3.15 -3.92 -10.39
C ILE A 244 -3.82 -3.87 -9.01
N LEU A 245 -3.35 -4.68 -8.07
CA LEU A 245 -3.89 -4.73 -6.71
C LEU A 245 -3.70 -3.40 -5.97
N HIS A 246 -2.54 -2.75 -6.13
CA HIS A 246 -2.31 -1.42 -5.57
C HIS A 246 -3.30 -0.38 -6.12
N GLY A 247 -3.49 -0.34 -7.44
CA GLY A 247 -4.44 0.56 -8.07
C GLY A 247 -5.88 0.29 -7.66
N TRP A 248 -6.27 -0.99 -7.60
CA TRP A 248 -7.60 -1.44 -7.22
C TRP A 248 -7.97 -1.07 -5.79
N TYR A 249 -7.12 -1.39 -4.81
CA TYR A 249 -7.40 -1.05 -3.40
C TYR A 249 -7.43 0.46 -3.18
N LYS A 250 -6.55 1.22 -3.87
CA LYS A 250 -6.62 2.69 -3.86
C LYS A 250 -7.96 3.20 -4.41
N TRP A 251 -8.45 2.62 -5.50
CA TRP A 251 -9.75 2.96 -6.07
C TRP A 251 -10.89 2.61 -5.12
N LEU A 252 -10.89 1.40 -4.55
CA LEU A 252 -11.89 0.96 -3.57
C LEU A 252 -11.98 1.90 -2.36
N ASP A 253 -10.85 2.35 -1.83
CA ASP A 253 -10.82 3.22 -0.66
C ASP A 253 -11.26 4.66 -0.97
N ILE A 254 -11.15 5.10 -2.23
CA ILE A 254 -11.68 6.40 -2.66
C ILE A 254 -13.22 6.36 -2.70
N PHE A 255 -13.80 5.29 -3.25
CA PHE A 255 -15.25 5.18 -3.44
C PHE A 255 -16.01 4.72 -2.19
N TYR A 256 -15.42 3.83 -1.40
CA TYR A 256 -16.04 3.22 -0.24
C TYR A 256 -15.32 3.64 1.04
N LYS A 257 -15.58 4.88 1.48
CA LYS A 257 -14.98 5.45 2.69
C LYS A 257 -15.72 5.01 3.96
N GLY A 258 -14.99 4.56 4.96
CA GLY A 258 -15.53 4.14 6.25
C GLY A 258 -15.40 2.64 6.52
N GLN A 259 -15.70 2.25 7.76
CA GLN A 259 -15.50 0.87 8.26
C GLN A 259 -16.81 0.17 8.64
N THR A 260 -17.97 0.72 8.25
CA THR A 260 -19.27 0.08 8.52
C THR A 260 -19.32 -1.31 7.87
N ILE A 261 -19.90 -2.30 8.57
CA ILE A 261 -20.05 -3.69 8.08
C ILE A 261 -20.61 -3.73 6.65
N LYS A 262 -21.62 -2.88 6.35
CA LYS A 262 -22.19 -2.76 5.00
C LYS A 262 -21.14 -2.38 3.95
N ILE A 263 -20.30 -1.38 4.24
CA ILE A 263 -19.26 -0.89 3.32
C ILE A 263 -18.21 -1.98 3.10
N VAL A 264 -17.83 -2.65 4.18
CA VAL A 264 -16.87 -3.75 4.17
C VAL A 264 -17.38 -4.94 3.34
N LEU A 265 -18.63 -5.37 3.55
CA LEU A 265 -19.27 -6.43 2.77
C LEU A 265 -19.39 -6.03 1.30
N THR A 266 -19.72 -4.78 0.99
CA THR A 266 -19.73 -4.29 -0.39
C THR A 266 -18.35 -4.35 -1.02
N LYS A 267 -17.30 -3.89 -0.33
CA LYS A 267 -15.90 -3.99 -0.81
C LYS A 267 -15.53 -5.44 -1.12
N LEU A 268 -15.88 -6.37 -0.22
CA LEU A 268 -15.64 -7.80 -0.38
C LEU A 268 -16.33 -8.38 -1.62
N LEU A 269 -17.60 -8.08 -1.82
CA LEU A 269 -18.35 -8.57 -2.99
C LEU A 269 -17.82 -7.97 -4.29
N VAL A 270 -17.47 -6.68 -4.28
CA VAL A 270 -16.84 -6.01 -5.44
C VAL A 270 -15.48 -6.65 -5.75
N ASP A 271 -14.66 -6.94 -4.74
CA ASP A 271 -13.37 -7.61 -4.92
C ASP A 271 -13.54 -9.03 -5.51
N GLN A 272 -14.49 -9.80 -4.97
CA GLN A 272 -14.70 -11.19 -5.37
C GLN A 272 -15.35 -11.32 -6.76
N PHE A 273 -16.29 -10.45 -7.12
CA PHE A 273 -17.07 -10.61 -8.34
C PHE A 273 -16.67 -9.65 -9.46
N ILE A 274 -15.93 -8.58 -9.18
CA ILE A 274 -15.47 -7.62 -10.20
C ILE A 274 -13.97 -7.78 -10.47
N LEU A 275 -13.11 -7.81 -9.44
CA LEU A 275 -11.65 -7.91 -9.66
C LEU A 275 -11.17 -9.35 -9.87
N THR A 276 -11.63 -10.27 -9.05
CA THR A 276 -11.09 -11.65 -9.03
C THR A 276 -11.22 -12.37 -10.37
N PRO A 277 -12.34 -12.30 -11.12
CA PRO A 277 -12.44 -13.00 -12.40
C PRO A 277 -11.45 -12.48 -13.47
N PRO A 278 -11.31 -11.15 -13.72
CA PRO A 278 -10.25 -10.62 -14.57
C PRO A 278 -8.84 -10.99 -14.08
N LEU A 279 -8.60 -10.97 -12.77
CA LEU A 279 -7.27 -11.29 -12.21
C LEU A 279 -6.88 -12.75 -12.43
N ILE A 280 -7.81 -13.71 -12.26
CA ILE A 280 -7.58 -15.13 -12.55
C ILE A 280 -7.33 -15.35 -14.05
N THR A 281 -8.12 -14.69 -14.90
CA THR A 281 -7.94 -14.75 -16.36
C THR A 281 -6.54 -14.26 -16.76
N LEU A 282 -6.14 -13.11 -16.20
CA LEU A 282 -4.83 -12.52 -16.45
C LEU A 282 -3.69 -13.41 -15.94
N PHE A 283 -3.86 -14.06 -14.78
CA PHE A 283 -2.90 -15.04 -14.27
C PHE A 283 -2.66 -16.17 -15.26
N PHE A 284 -3.70 -16.90 -15.68
CA PHE A 284 -3.51 -18.04 -16.58
C PHE A 284 -2.99 -17.66 -17.96
N ILE A 285 -3.47 -16.54 -18.53
CA ILE A 285 -3.00 -16.07 -19.84
C ILE A 285 -1.54 -15.64 -19.76
N SER A 286 -1.17 -14.82 -18.78
CA SER A 286 0.22 -14.35 -18.64
C SER A 286 1.19 -15.50 -18.37
N MET A 287 0.81 -16.48 -17.54
CA MET A 287 1.61 -17.67 -17.30
C MET A 287 1.78 -18.52 -18.57
N SER A 288 0.69 -18.76 -19.31
CA SER A 288 0.73 -19.54 -20.56
C SER A 288 1.58 -18.85 -21.64
N LEU A 289 1.51 -17.52 -21.73
CA LEU A 289 2.37 -16.72 -22.62
C LEU A 289 3.85 -16.83 -22.25
N MET A 290 4.18 -16.70 -20.96
CA MET A 290 5.58 -16.84 -20.49
C MET A 290 6.10 -18.29 -20.57
N GLU A 291 5.22 -19.28 -20.60
CA GLU A 291 5.53 -20.69 -20.86
C GLU A 291 5.70 -20.98 -22.37
N GLY A 292 5.35 -20.04 -23.26
CA GLY A 292 5.47 -20.20 -24.71
C GLY A 292 4.42 -21.12 -25.32
N LYS A 293 3.24 -21.26 -24.70
CA LYS A 293 2.16 -22.10 -25.23
C LYS A 293 1.54 -21.48 -26.47
N SER A 294 1.19 -22.31 -27.46
CA SER A 294 0.57 -21.90 -28.72
C SER A 294 -0.79 -21.22 -28.53
N ASN A 295 -1.62 -21.73 -27.61
CA ASN A 295 -2.92 -21.17 -27.27
C ASN A 295 -3.02 -20.84 -25.77
N PRO A 296 -2.76 -19.58 -25.37
CA PRO A 296 -2.83 -19.16 -23.97
C PRO A 296 -4.24 -19.24 -23.33
N LEU A 297 -5.29 -19.26 -24.16
CA LEU A 297 -6.68 -19.24 -23.69
C LEU A 297 -7.18 -20.62 -23.27
N ASP A 298 -6.59 -21.71 -23.76
CA ASP A 298 -7.12 -23.05 -23.55
C ASP A 298 -6.99 -23.49 -22.08
N GLU A 299 -5.83 -23.22 -21.47
CA GLU A 299 -5.62 -23.49 -20.05
C GLU A 299 -6.51 -22.61 -19.17
N CYS A 300 -6.68 -21.34 -19.54
CA CYS A 300 -7.58 -20.43 -18.83
C CYS A 300 -9.03 -20.94 -18.87
N LYS A 301 -9.56 -21.27 -20.06
CA LYS A 301 -10.94 -21.76 -20.20
C LYS A 301 -11.19 -23.04 -19.40
N ALA A 302 -10.23 -23.97 -19.40
CA ALA A 302 -10.36 -25.24 -18.68
C ALA A 302 -10.33 -25.04 -17.15
N LYS A 303 -9.46 -24.16 -16.63
CA LYS A 303 -9.22 -24.03 -15.18
C LYS A 303 -9.98 -22.88 -14.52
N PHE A 304 -10.50 -21.93 -15.28
CA PHE A 304 -11.10 -20.70 -14.75
C PHE A 304 -12.25 -20.99 -13.79
N LEU A 305 -13.24 -21.79 -14.19
CA LEU A 305 -14.43 -22.02 -13.39
C LEU A 305 -14.09 -22.69 -12.05
N GLN A 306 -13.21 -23.69 -12.09
CA GLN A 306 -12.73 -24.37 -10.89
C GLN A 306 -11.97 -23.41 -9.98
N THR A 307 -11.03 -22.65 -10.55
CA THR A 307 -10.22 -21.69 -9.78
C THR A 307 -11.08 -20.59 -9.15
N PHE A 308 -12.08 -20.08 -9.89
CA PHE A 308 -13.00 -19.08 -9.39
C PHE A 308 -13.88 -19.62 -8.26
N LYS A 309 -14.41 -20.84 -8.41
CA LYS A 309 -15.18 -21.51 -7.35
C LYS A 309 -14.33 -21.69 -6.10
N THR A 310 -13.11 -22.20 -6.22
CA THR A 310 -12.18 -22.35 -5.09
C THR A 310 -11.85 -21.00 -4.45
N SER A 311 -11.69 -19.94 -5.26
CA SER A 311 -11.51 -18.57 -4.77
C SER A 311 -12.68 -18.13 -3.89
N CYS A 312 -13.93 -18.31 -4.35
CA CYS A 312 -15.10 -17.96 -3.56
C CYS A 312 -15.19 -18.76 -2.26
N MET A 313 -14.92 -20.07 -2.32
CA MET A 313 -14.95 -20.94 -1.14
C MET A 313 -13.86 -20.60 -0.12
N TYR A 314 -12.74 -20.05 -0.57
CA TYR A 314 -11.64 -19.65 0.29
C TYR A 314 -11.82 -18.23 0.84
N TRP A 315 -11.98 -17.24 -0.05
CA TRP A 315 -11.93 -15.82 0.32
C TRP A 315 -13.19 -15.34 1.03
N LEU A 316 -14.39 -15.83 0.68
CA LEU A 316 -15.62 -15.38 1.35
C LEU A 316 -15.61 -15.74 2.85
N PRO A 317 -15.30 -16.98 3.28
CA PRO A 317 -15.21 -17.32 4.70
C PRO A 317 -14.02 -16.65 5.40
N VAL A 318 -12.85 -16.61 4.76
CA VAL A 318 -11.65 -15.96 5.33
C VAL A 318 -11.94 -14.49 5.64
N GLN A 319 -12.54 -13.77 4.71
CA GLN A 319 -12.87 -12.36 4.90
C GLN A 319 -14.01 -12.17 5.91
N PHE A 320 -15.01 -13.06 5.91
CA PHE A 320 -16.05 -13.04 6.94
C PHE A 320 -15.45 -13.17 8.35
N LEU A 321 -14.53 -14.12 8.56
CA LEU A 321 -13.81 -14.28 9.83
C LEU A 321 -12.91 -13.09 10.16
N ASN A 322 -12.22 -12.54 9.17
CA ASN A 322 -11.40 -11.33 9.32
C ASN A 322 -12.22 -10.16 9.89
N PHE A 323 -13.43 -9.95 9.38
CA PHE A 323 -14.27 -8.85 9.84
C PHE A 323 -15.01 -9.13 11.14
N LEU A 324 -15.34 -10.38 11.42
CA LEU A 324 -16.05 -10.78 12.63
C LEU A 324 -15.13 -10.87 13.86
N LEU A 325 -13.94 -11.44 13.70
CA LEU A 325 -13.08 -11.85 14.82
C LEU A 325 -11.78 -11.05 14.94
N VAL A 326 -11.25 -10.53 13.82
CA VAL A 326 -9.92 -9.91 13.82
C VAL A 326 -10.03 -8.40 14.14
N PRO A 327 -9.34 -7.92 15.20
CA PRO A 327 -9.26 -6.49 15.51
C PRO A 327 -8.69 -5.70 14.33
N SER A 328 -9.18 -4.49 14.08
CA SER A 328 -8.81 -3.65 12.93
C SER A 328 -7.29 -3.54 12.72
N ALA A 329 -6.53 -3.39 13.81
CA ALA A 329 -5.07 -3.30 13.79
C ALA A 329 -4.36 -4.57 13.26
N LEU A 330 -4.98 -5.75 13.39
CA LEU A 330 -4.38 -7.03 12.99
C LEU A 330 -4.90 -7.56 11.65
N ARG A 331 -5.94 -6.95 11.08
CA ARG A 331 -6.59 -7.42 9.84
C ARG A 331 -5.63 -7.50 8.66
N VAL A 332 -4.72 -6.53 8.53
CA VAL A 332 -3.73 -6.52 7.44
C VAL A 332 -2.79 -7.72 7.53
N SER A 333 -2.31 -8.04 8.74
CA SER A 333 -1.45 -9.20 8.98
C SER A 333 -2.18 -10.51 8.71
N PHE A 334 -3.43 -10.63 9.18
CA PHE A 334 -4.26 -11.81 8.93
C PHE A 334 -4.48 -12.05 7.43
N VAL A 335 -4.90 -11.01 6.70
CA VAL A 335 -5.13 -11.10 5.25
C VAL A 335 -3.83 -11.39 4.50
N SER A 336 -2.69 -10.89 4.96
CA SER A 336 -1.38 -11.18 4.34
C SER A 336 -1.01 -12.66 4.45
N ILE A 337 -1.26 -13.29 5.60
CA ILE A 337 -1.05 -14.74 5.80
C ILE A 337 -2.03 -15.52 4.91
N ALA A 338 -3.30 -15.14 4.91
CA ALA A 338 -4.32 -15.80 4.08
C ALA A 338 -4.02 -15.65 2.57
N ALA A 339 -3.47 -14.51 2.14
CA ALA A 339 -3.03 -14.30 0.77
C ALA A 339 -1.89 -15.25 0.40
N PHE A 340 -0.92 -15.46 1.28
CA PHE A 340 0.16 -16.42 1.04
C PHE A 340 -0.39 -17.85 0.86
N CYS A 341 -1.32 -18.29 1.71
CA CYS A 341 -1.99 -19.57 1.56
C CYS A 341 -2.78 -19.67 0.24
N TRP A 342 -3.51 -18.62 -0.14
CA TRP A 342 -4.23 -18.57 -1.41
C TRP A 342 -3.30 -18.73 -2.61
N VAL A 343 -2.14 -18.08 -2.59
CA VAL A 343 -1.18 -18.17 -3.69
C VAL A 343 -0.62 -19.58 -3.82
N ASN A 344 -0.42 -20.31 -2.72
CA ASN A 344 -0.06 -21.74 -2.76
C ASN A 344 -1.16 -22.59 -3.43
N ILE A 345 -2.43 -22.37 -3.04
CA ILE A 345 -3.58 -23.03 -3.70
C ILE A 345 -3.60 -22.73 -5.20
N LEU A 346 -3.35 -21.47 -5.59
CA LEU A 346 -3.33 -21.05 -6.98
C LEU A 346 -2.17 -21.71 -7.76
N CYS A 347 -0.98 -21.81 -7.16
CA CYS A 347 0.17 -22.52 -7.76
C CYS A 347 -0.14 -24.00 -7.97
N TYR A 348 -0.78 -24.64 -6.99
CA TYR A 348 -1.24 -26.02 -7.09
C TYR A 348 -2.27 -26.21 -8.22
N LEU A 349 -3.31 -25.37 -8.28
CA LEU A 349 -4.30 -25.39 -9.36
C LEU A 349 -3.66 -25.16 -10.74
N LYS A 350 -2.61 -24.33 -10.80
CA LYS A 350 -1.81 -24.15 -12.02
C LYS A 350 -1.03 -25.41 -12.39
N SER A 351 -0.50 -26.17 -11.43
CA SER A 351 0.25 -27.40 -11.73
C SER A 351 -0.60 -28.58 -12.20
N ILE A 352 -1.90 -28.60 -11.89
CA ILE A 352 -2.80 -29.70 -12.29
C ILE A 352 -2.89 -29.81 -13.83
N PRO A 353 -2.78 -31.02 -14.42
CA PRO A 353 -2.96 -31.21 -15.86
C PRO A 353 -4.40 -30.91 -16.32
N ILE A 354 -4.57 -30.39 -17.55
CA ILE A 354 -5.89 -30.05 -18.12
C ILE A 354 -6.82 -31.27 -18.18
N SER A 355 -6.27 -32.47 -18.40
CA SER A 355 -7.02 -33.73 -18.49
C SER A 355 -7.78 -34.08 -17.21
N GLU A 356 -7.25 -33.70 -16.04
CA GLU A 356 -7.87 -33.99 -14.75
C GLU A 356 -8.99 -32.98 -14.41
N CYS A 357 -8.88 -31.74 -14.91
CA CYS A 357 -9.92 -30.73 -14.74
C CYS A 357 -11.21 -31.06 -15.51
N ASN A 358 -11.10 -31.64 -16.71
CA ASN A 358 -12.27 -31.97 -17.53
C ASN A 358 -13.08 -33.16 -16.99
N ASN A 359 -12.48 -34.02 -16.15
CA ASN A 359 -13.11 -35.21 -15.61
C ASN A 359 -13.73 -35.03 -14.19
N ASN A 360 -13.69 -33.82 -13.61
CA ASN A 360 -14.14 -33.54 -12.24
C ASN A 360 -13.52 -34.48 -11.16
N GLN A 361 -12.34 -35.07 -11.41
CA GLN A 361 -11.70 -36.07 -10.53
C GLN A 361 -10.67 -35.47 -9.56
N ILE A 362 -10.86 -34.23 -9.09
CA ILE A 362 -9.95 -33.65 -8.10
C ILE A 362 -10.43 -34.07 -6.70
N LYS A 363 -9.68 -34.96 -6.04
CA LYS A 363 -9.89 -35.29 -4.62
C LYS A 363 -9.43 -34.13 -3.75
N TYR A 364 -10.31 -33.65 -2.87
CA TYR A 364 -10.04 -32.60 -1.88
C TYR A 364 -9.33 -33.16 -0.66
#